data_AF-A0A7W7D969-F1
#
_entry.id   AF-A0A7W7D969-F1
#
_cell.length_a   1.000
_cell.length_b   1.000
_cell.length_c   1.000
_cell.angle_alpha   90.00
_cell.angle_beta   90.00
_cell.angle_gamma   90.00
#
_symmetry.space_group_name_H-M   'P 1'
#
loop_
_entity.id
_entity.type
_entity.pdbx_description
1 polymer ?
#
loop_
_entity_poly.entity_id
_entity_poly.type
_entity_poly.pdbx_seq_one_letter_code
_entity_poly.pdbx_strand_id
1 'polypeptide(L)'
;MSRPAGRHEEGAPVTDVQPIRWDEDKKATAAQLDQLEPGWQVIYGLWSRRYYAFATCCPVALMVDAPTPEELRERMREGEMDAMAAIQPGRVA
;
A
#
# COMPACT_ATOMS: atom_id res chain seq x y z
N MET A 1 -6.87 43.41 15.80
CA MET A 1 -5.91 42.56 16.53
C MET A 1 -5.19 41.68 15.50
N SER A 2 -3.95 42.02 15.12
CA SER A 2 -3.16 41.21 14.18
C SER A 2 -2.52 40.04 14.92
N ARG A 3 -2.63 38.83 14.37
CA ARG A 3 -1.84 37.67 14.80
C ARG A 3 -0.36 37.97 14.49
N PRO A 4 0.59 37.68 15.40
CA PRO A 4 2.00 37.83 15.08
C PRO A 4 2.32 36.96 13.85
N ALA A 5 3.01 37.53 12.87
CA ALA A 5 3.52 36.81 11.72
C ALA A 5 4.32 35.59 12.22
N GLY A 6 4.12 34.43 11.58
CA GLY A 6 4.84 33.22 11.96
C GLY A 6 6.36 33.42 11.94
N ARG A 7 7.10 32.48 12.55
CA ARG A 7 8.58 32.46 12.63
C ARG A 7 9.26 32.23 11.27
N HIS A 8 8.76 32.84 10.21
CA HIS A 8 9.37 32.85 8.90
C HIS A 8 10.22 34.12 8.81
N GLU A 9 11.52 33.98 9.06
CA GLU A 9 12.46 35.08 8.85
C GLU A 9 12.66 35.27 7.34
N GLU A 10 12.13 36.36 6.79
CA GLU A 10 12.41 36.75 5.41
C GLU A 10 13.93 36.98 5.26
N GLY A 11 14.56 36.21 4.38
CA GLY A 11 16.02 36.26 4.16
C GLY A 11 16.83 35.17 4.87
N ALA A 12 16.20 34.22 5.58
CA ALA A 12 16.90 33.05 6.08
C ALA A 12 17.56 32.27 4.93
N PRO A 13 18.82 31.84 5.07
CA PRO A 13 19.49 31.05 4.05
C PRO A 13 18.71 29.75 3.82
N VAL A 14 18.52 29.40 2.55
CA VAL A 14 17.93 28.10 2.17
C VAL A 14 18.76 27.01 2.82
N THR A 15 18.18 26.36 3.81
CA THR A 15 18.80 25.24 4.50
C THR A 15 18.50 24.00 3.69
N ASP A 16 19.54 23.28 3.27
CA ASP A 16 19.38 21.97 2.64
C ASP A 16 18.89 20.96 3.70
N VAL A 17 17.57 20.78 3.78
CA VAL A 17 16.95 19.80 4.66
C VAL A 17 16.85 18.48 3.89
N GLN A 18 17.65 17.50 4.32
CA GLN A 18 17.56 16.16 3.77
C GLN A 18 16.21 15.53 4.08
N PRO A 19 15.48 14.96 3.09
CA PRO A 19 14.19 14.33 3.32
C PRO A 19 14.31 13.15 4.28
N ILE A 20 13.40 13.06 5.24
CA ILE A 20 13.35 11.92 6.16
C ILE A 20 12.88 10.69 5.38
N ARG A 21 13.71 9.65 5.43
CA ARG A 21 13.50 8.37 4.77
C ARG A 21 12.75 7.39 5.68
N TRP A 22 11.45 7.58 5.76
CA TRP A 22 10.58 6.74 6.57
C TRP A 22 10.41 5.35 5.96
N ASP A 23 10.62 4.33 6.79
CA ASP A 23 10.32 2.91 6.55
C ASP A 23 10.78 2.42 5.16
N GLU A 24 11.99 2.79 4.72
CA GLU A 24 12.53 2.44 3.40
C GLU A 24 12.55 0.93 3.17
N ASP A 25 12.92 0.13 4.18
CA ASP A 25 12.92 -1.33 4.07
C ASP A 25 11.53 -1.87 3.80
N LYS A 26 10.49 -1.33 4.46
CA LYS A 26 9.10 -1.77 4.26
C LYS A 26 8.58 -1.38 2.88
N LYS A 27 8.96 -0.21 2.38
CA LYS A 27 8.66 0.20 1.01
C LYS A 27 9.36 -0.69 -0.02
N ALA A 28 10.63 -1.03 0.22
CA ALA A 28 11.38 -1.94 -0.63
C ALA A 28 10.76 -3.34 -0.64
N THR A 29 10.33 -3.86 0.51
CA THR A 29 9.59 -5.13 0.59
C THR A 29 8.28 -5.07 -0.18
N ALA A 30 7.50 -3.99 -0.08
CA ALA A 30 6.26 -3.84 -0.84
C ALA A 30 6.53 -3.81 -2.35
N ALA A 31 7.56 -3.09 -2.80
CA ALA A 31 7.95 -3.06 -4.21
C ALA A 31 8.45 -4.41 -4.72
N GLN A 32 9.12 -5.20 -3.87
CA GLN A 32 9.50 -6.56 -4.22
C GLN A 32 8.28 -7.46 -4.37
N LEU A 33 7.31 -7.37 -3.45
CA LEU A 33 6.05 -8.13 -3.53
C LEU A 33 5.25 -7.79 -4.79
N ASP A 34 5.17 -6.50 -5.13
CA ASP A 34 4.53 -6.01 -6.35
C ASP A 34 5.12 -6.66 -7.62
N GLN A 35 6.45 -6.84 -7.67
CA GLN A 35 7.12 -7.52 -8.77
C GLN A 35 6.91 -9.03 -8.80
N LEU A 36 6.74 -9.66 -7.61
CA LEU A 36 6.62 -11.11 -7.49
C LEU A 36 5.18 -11.62 -7.71
N GLU A 37 4.17 -10.77 -7.53
CA GLU A 37 2.76 -11.13 -7.61
C GLU A 37 2.08 -10.32 -8.74
N PRO A 38 2.28 -10.68 -10.03
CA PRO A 38 1.87 -9.86 -11.18
C PRO A 38 0.36 -9.63 -11.35
N GLY A 39 -0.48 -10.36 -10.60
CA GLY A 39 -1.93 -10.16 -10.53
C GLY A 39 -2.37 -9.14 -9.47
N TRP A 40 -1.41 -8.51 -8.78
CA TRP A 40 -1.64 -7.62 -7.67
C TRP A 40 -0.77 -6.39 -7.77
N GLN A 41 -1.33 -5.25 -7.36
CA GLN A 41 -0.56 -4.05 -7.07
C GLN A 41 -0.38 -3.92 -5.57
N VAL A 42 0.87 -3.83 -5.10
CA VAL A 42 1.21 -3.82 -3.66
C VAL A 42 1.85 -2.50 -3.25
N ILE A 43 1.34 -1.89 -2.17
CA ILE A 43 1.85 -0.63 -1.61
C ILE A 43 2.01 -0.70 -0.09
N TYR A 44 2.91 0.11 0.46
CA TYR A 44 3.08 0.28 1.91
C TYR A 44 2.60 1.66 2.37
N GLY A 45 1.67 1.69 3.32
CA GLY A 45 1.20 2.94 3.93
C GLY A 45 2.02 3.32 5.15
N LEU A 46 2.82 4.39 5.07
CA LEU A 46 3.66 4.84 6.20
C LEU A 46 2.85 5.14 7.46
N TRP A 47 1.69 5.77 7.30
CA TRP A 47 0.90 6.25 8.44
C TRP A 47 0.08 5.15 9.10
N SER A 48 -0.39 4.17 8.33
CA SER A 48 -1.06 2.99 8.86
C SER A 48 -0.09 1.89 9.27
N ARG A 49 1.16 1.95 8.76
CA ARG A 49 2.19 0.90 8.87
C ARG A 49 1.69 -0.47 8.41
N ARG A 50 0.89 -0.49 7.34
CA ARG A 50 0.31 -1.69 6.75
C ARG A 50 0.64 -1.78 5.27
N TYR A 51 0.70 -3.02 4.80
CA TYR A 51 0.73 -3.34 3.38
C TYR A 51 -0.70 -3.43 2.86
N TYR A 52 -0.89 -2.97 1.64
CA TYR A 52 -2.14 -3.05 0.91
C TYR A 52 -1.86 -3.72 -0.43
N ALA A 53 -2.75 -4.62 -0.84
CA ALA A 53 -2.70 -5.26 -2.14
C ALA A 53 -4.05 -5.08 -2.84
N PHE A 54 -4.00 -4.70 -4.11
CA PHE A 54 -5.16 -4.52 -4.98
C PHE A 54 -5.08 -5.50 -6.13
N ALA A 55 -6.12 -6.32 -6.32
CA ALA A 55 -6.12 -7.29 -7.41
C ALA A 55 -6.29 -6.55 -8.75
N THR A 56 -5.37 -6.78 -9.68
CA THR A 56 -5.45 -6.32 -11.07
C THR A 56 -5.94 -7.42 -12.01
N CYS A 57 -5.89 -8.68 -11.55
CA CYS A 57 -6.29 -9.85 -12.32
C CYS A 57 -7.80 -10.16 -12.28
N CYS A 58 -8.56 -9.53 -11.38
CA CYS A 58 -9.98 -9.79 -11.19
C CYS A 58 -10.86 -8.64 -11.71
N PRO A 59 -12.03 -8.94 -12.30
CA PRO A 59 -13.00 -7.92 -12.72
C PRO A 59 -13.74 -7.26 -11.54
N VAL A 60 -13.64 -7.86 -10.35
CA VAL A 60 -14.17 -7.32 -9.11
C VAL A 60 -13.07 -6.55 -8.38
N ALA A 61 -13.44 -5.41 -7.78
CA ALA A 61 -12.53 -4.65 -6.95
C ALA A 61 -12.24 -5.44 -5.67
N LEU A 62 -11.07 -6.09 -5.63
CA LEU A 62 -10.59 -6.84 -4.48
C LEU A 62 -9.38 -6.12 -3.89
N MET A 63 -9.47 -5.78 -2.61
CA MET A 63 -8.41 -5.15 -1.83
C MET A 63 -8.25 -5.91 -0.52
N VAL A 64 -7.01 -6.23 -0.17
CA VAL A 64 -6.65 -6.81 1.11
C VAL A 64 -5.52 -6.02 1.74
N ASP A 65 -5.43 -6.04 3.07
CA ASP A 65 -4.37 -5.35 3.80
C ASP A 65 -3.87 -6.19 4.96
N ALA A 66 -2.60 -6.00 5.35
CA ALA A 66 -1.98 -6.74 6.44
C ALA A 66 -0.80 -5.97 7.06
N PRO A 67 -0.48 -6.21 8.35
CA PRO A 67 0.70 -5.61 8.99
C PRO A 67 2.03 -6.23 8.52
N THR A 68 2.01 -7.46 8.00
CA THR A 68 3.21 -8.20 7.56
C THR A 68 3.08 -8.65 6.10
N PRO A 69 4.20 -8.82 5.38
CA PRO A 69 4.18 -9.28 4.00
C PRO A 69 3.69 -10.73 3.88
N GLU A 70 3.97 -11.58 4.87
CA GLU A 70 3.51 -12.98 4.88
C GLU A 70 1.99 -13.07 5.01
N GLU A 71 1.41 -12.37 5.99
CA GLU A 71 -0.06 -12.30 6.15
C GLU A 71 -0.74 -11.68 4.93
N LEU A 72 -0.07 -10.71 4.27
CA LEU A 72 -0.61 -10.11 3.05
C LEU A 72 -0.75 -11.17 1.95
N ARG A 73 0.28 -12.00 1.74
CA ARG A 73 0.26 -13.05 0.72
C ARG A 73 -0.80 -14.10 1.01
N GLU A 74 -0.98 -14.48 2.27
CA GLU A 74 -2.06 -15.39 2.66
C GLU A 74 -3.43 -14.80 2.29
N ARG A 75 -3.69 -13.54 2.66
CA ARG A 75 -4.93 -12.85 2.29
C ARG A 75 -5.12 -12.67 0.78
N MET A 76 -4.04 -12.46 0.03
CA MET A 76 -4.09 -12.39 -1.43
C MET A 76 -4.55 -13.73 -2.03
N ARG A 77 -4.01 -14.85 -1.53
CA ARG A 77 -4.43 -16.19 -1.97
C ARG A 77 -5.86 -16.51 -1.60
N GLU A 78 -6.27 -16.19 -0.38
CA GLU A 78 -7.67 -16.34 0.06
C GLU A 78 -8.62 -15.51 -0.82
N GLY A 79 -8.27 -14.24 -1.06
CA GLY A 79 -9.06 -13.36 -1.92
C GLY A 79 -9.14 -13.83 -3.37
N GLU A 80 -8.07 -14.40 -3.93
CA GLU A 80 -8.09 -15.05 -5.26
C GLU A 80 -9.08 -16.21 -5.30
N MET A 81 -9.06 -17.09 -4.28
CA MET A 81 -9.96 -18.25 -4.21
C MET A 81 -11.42 -17.81 -4.08
N ASP A 82 -11.69 -16.82 -3.23
CA ASP A 82 -13.03 -16.26 -3.05
C ASP A 82 -13.55 -15.59 -4.32
N ALA A 83 -12.69 -14.82 -5.00
CA ALA A 83 -13.04 -14.20 -6.28
C ALA A 83 -13.34 -15.24 -7.36
N MET A 84 -12.55 -16.32 -7.45
CA MET A 84 -12.82 -17.42 -8.38
C MET A 84 -14.14 -18.14 -8.06
N ALA A 85 -14.42 -18.38 -6.78
CA ALA A 85 -15.67 -18.98 -6.35
C ALA A 85 -16.88 -18.09 -6.69
N ALA A 86 -16.74 -16.77 -6.57
CA ALA A 86 -17.77 -15.81 -6.94
C ALA A 86 -18.00 -15.71 -8.47
N ILE A 87 -16.96 -15.96 -9.28
CA ILE A 87 -17.04 -15.89 -10.75
C ILE A 87 -17.69 -17.15 -11.34
N GLN A 88 -17.63 -18.32 -10.70
CA GLN A 88 -18.20 -19.56 -11.22
C GLN A 88 -19.73 -19.63 -10.99
N PRO A 89 -20.60 -19.35 -11.99
CA PRO A 89 -22.03 -19.48 -11.82
C PRO A 89 -22.40 -20.94 -12.12
N GLY A 90 -22.77 -21.70 -11.10
CA GLY A 90 -23.43 -22.99 -11.27
C GLY A 90 -22.50 -24.16 -11.62
N ARG A 91 -22.10 -24.91 -10.59
CA ARG A 91 -22.00 -26.36 -10.72
C ARG A 91 -23.36 -26.95 -10.35
N VAL A 92 -24.30 -26.92 -11.30
CA VAL A 92 -25.46 -27.82 -11.25
C VAL A 92 -24.97 -29.15 -11.81
N ALA A 93 -24.93 -30.17 -10.97
CA ALA A 93 -24.90 -31.57 -11.36
C ALA A 93 -26.03 -32.26 -10.59
#